data_AF-A0A426W3M0-F1
#
_entry.id   AF-A0A426W3M0-F1
#
_cell.length_a   1.000
_cell.length_b   1.000
_cell.length_c   1.000
_cell.angle_alpha   90.00
_cell.angle_beta   90.00
_cell.angle_gamma   90.00
#
_symmetry.space_group_name_H-M   'P 1'
#
loop_
_entity.id
_entity.type
_entity.pdbx_description
1 polymer ?
#
loop_
_entity_poly.entity_id
_entity_poly.type
_entity_poly.pdbx_seq_one_letter_code
_entity_poly.pdbx_strand_id
1 'polypeptide(L)' 'MYKTVKPTTFTLPLSLLAELDALAADLGKKKTAIVTEALEMYLDFNDLKQAEQRLDDKNIKADDFFEELGV' A
#
# COMPACT_ATOMS: atom_id res chain seq x y z
N MET A 1 -14.21 22.75 -5.17
CA MET A 1 -13.12 21.93 -4.60
C MET A 1 -12.39 21.27 -5.75
N TYR A 2 -11.27 21.84 -6.20
CA TYR A 2 -10.50 21.28 -7.32
C TYR A 2 -9.80 20.02 -6.81
N LYS A 3 -10.18 18.86 -7.36
CA LYS A 3 -9.48 17.60 -7.08
C LYS A 3 -8.08 17.71 -7.68
N THR A 4 -7.05 17.80 -6.84
CA THR A 4 -5.64 17.77 -7.24
C THR A 4 -5.24 16.35 -7.63
N VAL A 5 -5.72 15.89 -8.78
CA VAL A 5 -5.28 14.64 -9.41
C VAL A 5 -4.27 14.97 -10.51
N LYS A 6 -3.07 14.37 -10.44
CA LYS A 6 -2.08 14.44 -11.51
C LYS A 6 -2.22 13.22 -12.42
N PRO A 7 -2.32 13.39 -13.75
CA PRO A 7 -2.31 12.27 -14.67
C PRO A 7 -0.96 11.56 -14.59
N THR A 8 -1.01 10.24 -14.46
CA THR A 8 0.18 9.38 -14.33
C THR A 8 0.11 8.29 -15.39
N THR A 9 1.22 8.06 -16.08
CA THR A 9 1.37 7.00 -17.08
C THR A 9 2.34 5.95 -16.56
N PHE A 10 2.00 4.68 -16.74
CA PHE A 10 2.83 3.54 -16.39
C PHE A 10 2.52 2.39 -17.34
N THR A 11 3.43 1.42 -17.40
CA THR A 11 3.29 0.24 -18.26
C THR A 11 2.70 -0.92 -17.47
N LEU A 12 1.78 -1.65 -18.09
CA LEU A 12 1.23 -2.90 -17.56
C LEU A 12 1.34 -4.00 -18.63
N PRO A 13 1.49 -5.27 -18.23
CA PRO A 13 1.36 -6.40 -19.14
C PRO A 13 -0.01 -6.39 -19.86
N LEU A 14 -0.03 -6.76 -21.14
CA LEU A 14 -1.25 -6.77 -21.94
C LEU A 14 -2.33 -7.71 -21.37
N SER A 15 -1.92 -8.85 -20.80
CA SER A 15 -2.84 -9.78 -20.12
C SER A 15 -3.55 -9.11 -18.95
N LEU A 16 -2.81 -8.38 -18.13
CA LEU A 16 -3.36 -7.68 -16.96
C LEU A 16 -4.27 -6.51 -17.36
N LEU A 17 -3.98 -5.84 -18.48
CA LEU A 17 -4.88 -4.84 -19.03
C LEU A 17 -6.21 -5.44 -19.48
N ALA A 18 -6.18 -6.62 -20.12
CA ALA A 18 -7.40 -7.32 -20.53
C ALA A 18 -8.24 -7.76 -19.32
N GLU A 19 -7.60 -8.25 -18.26
CA GLU A 19 -8.28 -8.59 -17.01
C GLU A 19 -8.87 -7.35 -16.32
N LEU A 20 -8.14 -6.23 -16.30
CA LEU A 20 -8.63 -4.96 -15.75
C LEU A 20 -9.84 -4.44 -16.54
N ASP A 21 -9.85 -4.63 -17.86
CA ASP A 21 -10.98 -4.26 -18.72
C ASP A 21 -12.22 -5.11 -18.45
N ALA A 22 -12.04 -6.42 -18.31
CA ALA A 22 -13.11 -7.34 -17.94
C ALA A 22 -13.67 -7.00 -16.54
N LEU A 23 -12.80 -6.78 -15.56
CA LEU A 23 -13.18 -6.44 -14.20
C LEU A 23 -13.90 -5.07 -14.12
N ALA A 24 -13.43 -4.09 -14.89
CA ALA A 24 -14.07 -2.78 -14.98
C ALA A 24 -15.48 -2.88 -15.56
N ALA A 25 -15.67 -3.72 -16.59
CA ALA A 25 -16.97 -3.97 -17.20
C ALA A 25 -17.93 -4.68 -16.22
N ASP A 26 -17.45 -5.70 -15.51
CA ASP A 26 -18.25 -6.50 -14.57
C ASP A 26 -18.71 -5.68 -13.36
N LEU A 27 -17.81 -4.88 -12.78
CA LEU A 27 -18.11 -4.05 -11.61
C LEU A 27 -18.80 -2.72 -11.96
N GLY A 28 -18.92 -2.38 -13.25
CA GLY A 28 -19.39 -1.06 -13.69
C GLY A 28 -18.51 0.10 -13.19
N LYS A 29 -17.24 -0.16 -12.86
CA LYS A 29 -16.28 0.81 -12.33
C LYS A 29 -15.31 1.29 -13.40
N LYS A 30 -14.74 2.48 -13.21
CA LYS A 30 -13.64 2.95 -14.06
C LYS A 30 -12.35 2.21 -13.69
N LYS A 31 -11.53 1.87 -14.70
CA LYS A 31 -10.19 1.29 -14.50
C LYS A 31 -9.35 2.09 -13.50
N THR A 32 -9.41 3.42 -13.58
CA THR A 32 -8.68 4.30 -12.65
C THR A 32 -9.11 4.10 -11.20
N ALA A 33 -10.40 3.87 -10.93
CA ALA A 33 -10.89 3.63 -9.58
C ALA A 33 -10.38 2.29 -9.05
N ILE A 34 -10.42 1.24 -9.88
CA ILE A 34 -9.89 -0.08 -9.52
C ILE A 34 -8.39 0.00 -9.23
N VAL A 35 -7.62 0.69 -10.08
CA VAL A 35 -6.18 0.88 -9.87
C VAL A 35 -5.90 1.66 -8.59
N THR A 36 -6.68 2.70 -8.29
CA THR A 36 -6.55 3.45 -7.03
C THR A 36 -6.83 2.56 -5.83
N GLU A 37 -7.95 1.85 -5.81
CA GLU A 37 -8.33 0.92 -4.73
C GLU A 37 -7.25 -0.16 -4.52
N ALA A 38 -6.72 -0.73 -5.61
CA ALA A 38 -5.67 -1.74 -5.54
C ALA A 38 -4.35 -1.20 -4.98
N LEU A 39 -3.97 0.04 -5.35
CA LEU A 39 -2.78 0.69 -4.83
C LEU A 39 -2.92 1.02 -3.34
N GLU A 40 -4.07 1.54 -2.91
CA GLU A 40 -4.38 1.80 -1.49
C GLU A 40 -4.27 0.51 -0.67
N MET A 41 -4.92 -0.56 -1.14
CA MET A 41 -4.86 -1.86 -0.48
C MET A 41 -3.42 -2.42 -0.38
N TYR A 42 -2.60 -2.22 -1.42
CA TYR A 42 -1.21 -2.66 -1.39
C TYR A 42 -0.35 -1.85 -0.41
N LEU A 43 -0.60 -0.54 -0.29
CA LEU A 43 0.06 0.32 0.69
C LEU A 43 -0.31 -0.09 2.12
N ASP A 44 -1.59 -0.29 2.41
CA ASP A 44 -2.07 -0.75 3.72
C ASP A 44 -1.45 -2.09 4.11
N PHE A 45 -1.37 -3.03 3.16
CA PHE A 45 -0.72 -4.31 3.38
C PHE A 45 0.77 -4.17 3.71
N ASN A 46 1.48 -3.28 3.01
CA ASN A 46 2.89 -3.03 3.25
C ASN A 46 3.12 -2.37 4.62
N ASP A 47 2.23 -1.48 5.05
CA ASP A 47 2.28 -0.86 6.37
C ASP A 47 2.05 -1.88 7.49
N LEU A 48 1.08 -2.79 7.32
CA LEU A 48 0.87 -3.91 8.23
C LEU A 48 2.12 -4.79 8.35
N LYS A 49 2.71 -5.17 7.20
CA LYS A 49 3.93 -5.98 7.18
C LYS A 49 5.10 -5.29 7.88
N GLN A 50 5.26 -3.98 7.72
CA GLN A 50 6.28 -3.23 8.44
C GLN A 50 6.00 -3.16 9.93
N ALA A 51 4.73 -3.02 10.34
CA ALA A 51 4.35 -3.03 11.74
C ALA A 51 4.67 -4.39 12.39
N GLU A 52 4.38 -5.49 11.70
CA GLU A 52 4.76 -6.84 12.14
C GLU A 52 6.29 -6.98 12.29
N GLN A 53 7.07 -6.47 11.34
CA GLN A 53 8.53 -6.47 11.43
C GLN A 53 9.02 -5.66 12.63
N ARG A 54 8.41 -4.51 12.94
CA ARG A 54 8.74 -3.71 14.12
C ARG A 54 8.40 -4.42 15.44
N LEU A 55 7.36 -5.25 15.44
CA LEU A 55 7.00 -6.06 16.62
C LEU A 55 8.00 -7.21 16.83
N ASP A 56 8.54 -7.78 15.75
CA ASP A 56 9.56 -8.84 15.80
C ASP A 56 10.97 -8.31 16.09
N ASP A 57 11.23 -7.03 15.83
CA ASP A 57 12.50 -6.38 16.17
C ASP A 57 12.61 -6.12 17.68
N LYS A 58 12.95 -7.20 18.38
CA LYS A 58 13.46 -7.33 19.76
C LYS A 58 12.75 -6.51 20.84
N ASN A 59 12.11 -7.22 21.77
CA ASN A 59 11.89 -6.75 23.13
C ASN A 59 13.26 -6.40 23.77
N ILE A 60 13.63 -5.13 23.75
CA ILE A 60 14.76 -4.62 24.54
C ILE A 60 14.30 -4.62 26.00
N LYS A 61 15.12 -5.14 26.92
CA LYS A 61 14.79 -5.03 28.34
C LYS A 61 14.77 -3.56 28.71
N ALA A 62 13.79 -3.16 29.52
CA ALA A 62 13.63 -1.76 29.92
C ALA A 62 14.93 -1.18 30.51
N ASP A 63 15.65 -1.99 31.30
CA ASP A 63 16.93 -1.62 31.90
C ASP A 63 18.00 -1.27 30.85
N ASP A 64 18.14 -2.09 29.79
CA ASP A 64 19.09 -1.85 28.69
C ASP A 64 18.70 -0.61 27.86
N PHE A 65 17.39 -0.36 27.71
CA PHE A 65 16.87 0.81 27.00
C PHE A 65 17.11 2.12 27.75
N PHE A 66 16.94 2.12 29.07
CA PHE A 66 17.19 3.31 29.90
C PHE A 66 18.70 3.62 30.01
N GLU A 67 19.55 2.60 30.12
CA GLU A 67 21.01 2.79 30.05
C GLU A 67 21.47 3.39 28.72
N GLU A 68 20.92 2.94 27.59
CA GLU A 68 21.29 3.44 26.26
C GLU A 68 20.82 4.90 26.02
N LEU A 69 19.71 5.31 26.63
CA LEU A 69 19.19 6.67 26.58
C LEU A 69 19.78 7.62 27.64
N GLY A 70 20.57 7.09 28.59
CA GLY A 70 21.23 7.88 29.63
C GLY A 70 20.27 8.52 30.64
N VAL A 71 19.13 7.86 30.92
CA VAL A 71 18.09 8.28 31.88
C VAL A 71 17.88 7.25 32.99
#